data_AF-A0A4P5WKM6-F1
#
_entry.id   AF-A0A4P5WKM6-F1
#
_cell.length_a   1.000
_cell.length_b   1.000
_cell.length_c   1.000
_cell.angle_alpha   90.00
_cell.angle_beta   90.00
_cell.angle_gamma   90.00
#
_symmetry.space_group_name_H-M   'P 1'
#
loop_
_entity.id
_entity.type
_entity.pdbx_description
1 polymer ?
#
loop_
_entity_poly.entity_id
_entity_poly.type
_entity_poly.pdbx_seq_one_letter_code
_entity_poly.pdbx_strand_id
1 'polypeptide(L)'
;MRLIPFLRLFRPRSSQLLISVLIAGLGWMSGQALGKVDQDLRVMYTEYTLGVADLAHISADVMRYRNTLLRALTANSEKDFGRITESLPGLRAKIQHAIDRYAAAGLRVSRSGRSEPEDIEALRQSLDQYFSVASMTVQLLTQEWTAISLVERAALRRKAEEHASDNAGPKMIQVSLALDRLVDTVADVAKDMRDEGTKAIQRTSLLIVGGSFFVAFLNLFFARQHGRSAHQPDSPNEPEDNSLHSPLPRPLSDDSPQQVPHQD
;
A
#
# COMPACT_ATOMS: atom_id res chain seq x y z
N MET A 1 -8.22 -58.34 18.59
CA MET A 1 -6.93 -57.92 18.00
C MET A 1 -6.82 -58.51 16.60
N ARG A 2 -7.03 -57.71 15.55
CA ARG A 2 -6.55 -57.97 14.18
C ARG A 2 -6.72 -56.70 13.33
N LEU A 3 -5.59 -56.07 13.03
CA LEU A 3 -5.43 -54.92 12.13
C LEU A 3 -5.36 -55.39 10.67
N ILE A 4 -6.09 -54.68 9.80
CA ILE A 4 -5.84 -54.24 8.41
C ILE A 4 -5.05 -55.19 7.46
N PRO A 5 -5.59 -55.45 6.26
CA PRO A 5 -4.78 -55.45 5.04
C PRO A 5 -5.50 -54.72 3.89
N PHE A 6 -5.48 -53.38 3.87
CA PHE A 6 -5.92 -52.59 2.69
C PHE A 6 -4.73 -51.91 1.95
N LEU A 7 -3.49 -52.09 2.41
CA LEU A 7 -2.32 -51.35 1.88
C LEU A 7 -1.49 -52.10 0.82
N ARG A 8 -2.09 -52.96 -0.02
CA ARG A 8 -1.33 -53.66 -1.07
C ARG A 8 -2.05 -53.69 -2.42
N LEU A 9 -2.30 -52.52 -3.03
CA LEU A 9 -2.58 -52.46 -4.47
C LEU A 9 -2.31 -51.09 -5.12
N PHE A 10 -1.38 -50.31 -4.57
CA PHE A 10 -0.88 -49.11 -5.24
C PHE A 10 0.64 -49.21 -5.39
N ARG A 11 1.10 -49.78 -6.50
CA ARG A 11 2.48 -49.61 -6.95
C ARG A 11 2.45 -48.48 -8.00
N PRO A 12 2.57 -47.21 -7.59
CA PRO A 12 2.50 -46.09 -8.53
C PRO A 12 3.59 -46.28 -9.58
N ARG A 13 3.22 -46.12 -10.85
CA ARG A 13 4.18 -46.21 -11.96
C ARG A 13 5.16 -45.04 -11.84
N SER A 14 6.43 -45.26 -12.16
CA SER A 14 7.49 -44.24 -12.01
C SER A 14 7.15 -42.90 -12.69
N SER A 15 6.37 -42.93 -13.77
CA SER A 15 5.84 -41.74 -14.45
C SER A 15 4.80 -40.97 -13.62
N GLN A 16 3.93 -41.65 -12.87
CA GLN A 16 2.97 -41.03 -11.97
C GLN A 16 3.67 -40.38 -10.77
N LEU A 17 4.73 -41.02 -10.24
CA LEU A 17 5.57 -40.43 -9.21
C LEU A 17 6.25 -39.16 -9.71
N LEU A 18 6.82 -39.20 -10.92
CA LEU A 18 7.48 -38.04 -11.53
C LEU A 18 6.50 -36.89 -11.76
N ILE A 19 5.30 -37.15 -12.29
CA ILE A 19 4.24 -36.16 -12.45
C ILE A 19 3.79 -35.59 -11.10
N SER A 20 3.60 -36.43 -10.08
CA SER A 20 3.19 -35.97 -8.74
C SER A 20 4.24 -35.10 -8.05
N VAL A 21 5.53 -35.44 -8.19
CA VAL A 21 6.66 -34.63 -7.68
C VAL A 21 6.76 -33.32 -8.44
N LEU A 22 6.50 -33.32 -9.75
CA LEU A 22 6.52 -32.11 -10.57
C LEU A 22 5.34 -31.18 -10.22
N ILE A 23 4.14 -31.73 -10.04
CA ILE A 23 2.95 -30.98 -9.59
C ILE A 23 3.18 -30.42 -8.17
N ALA A 24 3.74 -31.22 -7.26
CA ALA A 24 4.06 -30.76 -5.91
C ALA A 24 5.16 -29.69 -5.91
N GLY A 25 6.19 -29.83 -6.75
CA GLY A 25 7.26 -28.84 -6.92
C GLY A 25 6.76 -27.54 -7.55
N LEU A 26 5.90 -27.61 -8.55
CA LEU A 26 5.25 -26.45 -9.17
C LEU A 26 4.25 -25.78 -8.21
N GLY A 27 3.53 -26.56 -7.40
CA GLY A 27 2.65 -26.06 -6.34
C GLY A 27 3.42 -25.36 -5.23
N TRP A 28 4.56 -25.92 -4.82
CA TRP A 28 5.47 -25.31 -3.84
C TRP A 28 6.10 -24.01 -4.38
N MET A 29 6.58 -24.03 -5.63
CA MET A 29 7.16 -22.87 -6.29
C MET A 29 6.12 -21.77 -6.56
N SER A 30 4.89 -22.14 -6.96
CA SER A 30 3.75 -21.21 -7.04
C SER A 30 3.39 -20.64 -5.69
N GLY A 31 3.41 -21.45 -4.62
CA GLY A 31 3.16 -20.98 -3.26
C GLY A 31 4.18 -19.94 -2.78
N GLN A 32 5.47 -20.13 -3.10
CA GLN A 32 6.50 -19.13 -2.79
C GLN A 32 6.42 -17.89 -3.67
N ALA A 33 6.07 -18.03 -4.95
CA ALA A 33 5.88 -16.90 -5.86
C ALA A 33 4.65 -16.05 -5.47
N LEU A 34 3.52 -16.69 -5.14
CA LEU A 34 2.33 -16.02 -4.62
C LEU A 34 2.59 -15.38 -3.26
N GLY A 35 3.36 -16.03 -2.37
CA GLY A 35 3.74 -15.45 -1.08
C GLY A 35 4.57 -14.17 -1.22
N LYS A 36 5.47 -14.10 -2.22
CA LYS A 36 6.19 -12.87 -2.55
C LYS A 36 5.25 -11.80 -3.10
N VAL A 37 4.30 -12.16 -3.97
CA VAL A 37 3.32 -11.20 -4.53
C VAL A 37 2.36 -10.68 -3.46
N ASP A 38 1.92 -11.51 -2.51
CA ASP A 38 0.99 -11.11 -1.44
C ASP A 38 1.70 -10.26 -0.37
N GLN A 39 2.98 -10.54 -0.11
CA GLN A 39 3.82 -9.69 0.73
C GLN A 39 4.17 -8.35 0.04
N ASP A 40 4.43 -8.38 -1.27
CA ASP A 40 4.67 -7.18 -2.09
C ASP A 40 3.40 -6.30 -2.17
N LEU A 41 2.21 -6.90 -2.32
CA LEU A 41 0.93 -6.18 -2.32
C LEU A 41 0.53 -5.61 -0.95
N ARG A 42 0.81 -6.32 0.15
CA ARG A 42 0.58 -5.83 1.52
C ARG A 42 1.50 -4.65 1.86
N VAL A 43 2.75 -4.70 1.40
CA VAL A 43 3.70 -3.58 1.48
C VAL A 43 3.26 -2.43 0.54
N MET A 44 2.68 -2.73 -0.63
CA MET A 44 2.24 -1.73 -1.62
C MET A 44 1.01 -0.91 -1.20
N TYR A 45 0.05 -1.52 -0.47
CA TYR A 45 -1.22 -0.86 -0.17
C TYR A 45 -1.38 -0.38 1.28
N THR A 46 -0.94 -1.15 2.27
CA THR A 46 -1.19 -0.83 3.69
C THR A 46 -0.16 0.13 4.27
N GLU A 47 1.13 -0.10 3.99
CA GLU A 47 2.21 0.72 4.57
C GLU A 47 2.30 2.10 3.91
N TYR A 48 2.04 2.16 2.60
CA TYR A 48 2.21 3.41 1.85
C TYR A 48 1.04 4.38 1.97
N THR A 49 -0.18 3.85 2.02
CA THR A 49 -1.36 4.68 2.28
C THR A 49 -1.29 5.25 3.69
N LEU A 50 -0.75 4.48 4.64
CA LEU A 50 -0.48 4.96 6.00
C LEU A 50 0.61 6.05 6.00
N GLY A 51 1.70 5.87 5.24
CA GLY A 51 2.74 6.89 5.07
C GLY A 51 2.21 8.21 4.52
N VAL A 52 1.39 8.18 3.46
CA VAL A 52 0.75 9.38 2.90
C VAL A 52 -0.21 10.04 3.90
N ALA A 53 -0.96 9.24 4.66
CA ALA A 53 -1.84 9.76 5.71
C ALA A 53 -1.05 10.44 6.85
N ASP A 54 0.08 9.86 7.26
CA ASP A 54 0.99 10.47 8.25
C ASP A 54 1.54 11.81 7.73
N LEU A 55 1.95 11.91 6.46
CA LEU A 55 2.39 13.18 5.86
C LEU A 55 1.28 14.24 5.84
N ALA A 56 0.03 13.84 5.54
CA ALA A 56 -1.12 14.73 5.60
C ALA A 56 -1.38 15.24 7.03
N HIS A 57 -1.25 14.36 8.03
CA HIS A 57 -1.35 14.74 9.44
C HIS A 57 -0.24 15.70 9.87
N ILE A 58 1.00 15.46 9.43
CA ILE A 58 2.14 16.37 9.68
C ILE A 58 1.83 17.75 9.09
N SER A 59 1.40 17.82 7.83
CA SER A 59 1.01 19.08 7.17
C SER A 59 -0.03 19.87 7.98
N ALA A 60 -1.11 19.18 8.37
CA ALA A 60 -2.22 19.77 9.10
C ALA A 60 -1.80 20.26 10.48
N ASP A 61 -0.98 19.48 11.21
CA ASP A 61 -0.51 19.85 12.54
C ASP A 61 0.49 21.02 12.48
N VAL A 62 1.35 21.08 11.46
CA VAL A 62 2.24 22.23 11.21
C VAL A 62 1.43 23.50 10.94
N MET A 63 0.41 23.42 10.08
CA MET A 63 -0.50 24.55 9.83
C MET A 63 -1.24 24.99 11.10
N ARG A 64 -1.68 24.04 11.92
CA ARG A 64 -2.31 24.34 13.22
C ARG A 64 -1.34 25.03 14.17
N TYR A 65 -0.07 24.60 14.23
CA TYR A 65 0.97 25.26 15.01
C TYR A 65 1.16 26.71 14.55
N ARG A 66 1.33 26.94 13.24
CA ARG A 66 1.45 28.29 12.66
C ARG A 66 0.27 29.18 13.02
N ASN A 67 -0.96 28.69 12.82
CA ASN A 67 -2.15 29.47 13.11
C ASN A 67 -2.27 29.81 14.61
N THR A 68 -1.83 28.90 15.47
CA THR A 68 -1.78 29.14 16.92
C THR A 68 -0.77 30.21 17.28
N LEU A 69 0.42 30.19 16.66
CA LEU A 69 1.44 31.25 16.83
C LEU A 69 0.93 32.61 16.35
N LEU A 70 0.29 32.68 15.18
CA LEU A 70 -0.31 33.91 14.66
C LEU A 70 -1.39 34.45 15.59
N ARG A 71 -2.23 33.58 16.15
CA ARG A 71 -3.24 33.97 17.15
C ARG A 71 -2.61 34.49 18.45
N ALA A 72 -1.45 33.95 18.84
CA ALA A 72 -0.73 34.42 20.02
C ALA A 72 -0.16 35.83 19.81
N LEU A 73 0.33 36.14 18.62
CA LEU A 73 0.77 37.50 18.23
C LEU A 73 -0.37 38.52 18.33
N THR A 74 -1.60 38.12 18.01
CA THR A 74 -2.77 38.99 18.07
C THR A 74 -3.53 38.94 19.41
N ALA A 75 -2.93 38.38 20.47
CA ALA A 75 -3.62 38.23 21.74
C ALA A 75 -3.82 39.58 22.46
N ASN A 76 -5.06 39.85 22.90
CA ASN A 76 -5.43 41.11 23.54
C ASN A 76 -5.21 41.11 25.07
N SER A 77 -4.98 39.94 25.68
CA SER A 77 -4.77 39.79 27.11
C SER A 77 -3.74 38.70 27.42
N GLU A 78 -3.04 38.81 28.55
CA GLU A 78 -2.10 37.80 29.04
C GLU A 78 -2.78 36.43 29.22
N LYS A 79 -4.02 36.44 29.75
CA LYS A 79 -4.81 35.23 29.92
C LYS A 79 -5.11 34.53 28.58
N ASP A 80 -5.48 35.30 27.56
CA ASP A 80 -5.72 34.75 26.22
C ASP A 80 -4.44 34.24 25.59
N PHE A 81 -3.34 34.99 25.73
CA PHE A 81 -2.01 34.58 25.26
C PHE A 81 -1.60 33.24 25.89
N GLY A 82 -1.69 33.12 27.22
CA GLY A 82 -1.37 31.89 27.95
C GLY A 82 -2.21 30.70 27.47
N ARG A 83 -3.53 30.88 27.35
CA ARG A 83 -4.45 29.84 26.86
C ARG A 83 -4.16 29.42 25.42
N ILE A 84 -3.79 30.35 24.54
CA ILE A 84 -3.46 30.05 23.14
C ILE A 84 -2.14 29.27 23.07
N THR A 85 -1.11 29.74 23.80
CA THR A 85 0.24 29.19 23.75
C THR A 85 0.40 27.88 24.51
N GLU A 86 -0.48 27.55 25.46
CA GLU A 86 -0.50 26.29 26.20
C GLU A 86 -0.49 25.05 25.28
N SER A 87 -1.12 25.15 24.12
CA SER A 87 -1.18 24.05 23.14
C SER A 87 0.07 23.87 22.28
N LEU A 88 0.96 24.87 22.21
CA LEU A 88 2.12 24.86 21.29
C LEU A 88 3.12 23.73 21.57
N PRO A 89 3.53 23.46 22.83
CA PRO A 89 4.44 22.34 23.11
C PRO A 89 3.85 20.99 22.73
N GLY A 90 2.54 20.78 22.99
CA GLY A 90 1.83 19.57 22.62
C GLY A 90 1.74 19.38 21.11
N LEU A 91 1.46 20.45 20.35
CA LEU A 91 1.46 20.42 18.89
C LEU A 91 2.85 20.09 18.33
N ARG A 92 3.91 20.70 18.88
CA ARG A 92 5.29 20.38 18.47
C ARG A 92 5.63 18.91 18.71
N ALA A 93 5.33 18.39 19.90
CA ALA A 93 5.57 16.98 20.22
C ALA A 93 4.79 16.03 19.30
N LYS A 94 3.54 16.38 18.97
CA LYS A 94 2.71 15.61 18.05
C LYS A 94 3.29 15.56 16.63
N ILE A 95 3.78 16.69 16.12
CA ILE A 95 4.46 16.78 14.81
C ILE A 95 5.71 15.90 14.81
N GLN A 96 6.55 16.04 15.83
CA GLN A 96 7.80 15.26 15.95
C GLN A 96 7.51 13.75 15.98
N HIS A 97 6.53 13.34 16.78
CA HIS A 97 6.12 11.95 16.89
C HIS A 97 5.60 11.40 15.55
N ALA A 98 4.81 12.18 14.80
CA ALA A 98 4.32 11.76 13.48
C ALA A 98 5.48 11.57 12.48
N ILE A 99 6.48 12.46 12.51
CA ILE A 99 7.70 12.33 11.71
C ILE A 99 8.48 11.07 12.09
N ASP A 100 8.64 10.79 13.38
CA ASP A 100 9.37 9.62 13.86
C ASP A 100 8.66 8.32 13.50
N ARG A 101 7.31 8.29 13.57
CA ARG A 101 6.52 7.16 13.06
C ARG A 101 6.73 6.96 11.56
N TYR A 102 6.66 8.04 10.78
CA TYR A 102 6.90 7.97 9.34
C TYR A 102 8.31 7.44 9.04
N ALA A 103 9.33 7.96 9.71
CA ALA A 103 10.71 7.53 9.55
C ALA A 103 10.95 6.06 9.96
N ALA A 104 10.17 5.55 10.91
CA ALA A 104 10.22 4.15 11.33
C ALA A 104 9.56 3.18 10.34
N ALA A 105 8.76 3.65 9.39
CA ALA A 105 7.98 2.84 8.47
C ALA A 105 8.79 2.19 7.32
N GLY A 106 10.13 2.29 7.34
CA GLY A 106 11.00 1.68 6.35
C GLY A 106 11.14 2.52 5.07
N LEU A 107 11.89 3.61 5.19
CA LEU A 107 12.13 4.59 4.12
C LEU A 107 12.87 3.99 2.92
N ARG A 108 12.52 4.43 1.70
CA ARG A 108 13.08 3.90 0.45
C ARG A 108 13.71 4.98 -0.43
N VAL A 109 14.44 4.51 -1.43
CA VAL A 109 14.99 5.34 -2.51
C VAL A 109 14.33 4.91 -3.80
N SER A 110 13.74 5.87 -4.50
CA SER A 110 13.15 5.70 -5.83
C SER A 110 14.22 5.41 -6.89
N ARG A 111 13.83 4.71 -7.95
CA ARG A 111 14.65 4.51 -9.17
C ARG A 111 14.90 5.82 -9.90
N SER A 112 14.09 6.86 -9.68
CA SER A 112 14.36 8.22 -10.16
C SER A 112 15.55 8.87 -9.43
N GLY A 113 16.05 8.26 -8.36
CA GLY A 113 17.14 8.77 -7.52
C GLY A 113 16.66 9.61 -6.34
N ARG A 114 15.35 9.82 -6.18
CA ARG A 114 14.79 10.52 -5.02
C ARG A 114 14.82 9.65 -3.77
N SER A 115 15.11 10.25 -2.61
CA SER A 115 15.44 9.52 -1.38
C SER A 115 14.55 9.98 -0.22
N GLU A 116 13.63 9.10 0.24
CA GLU A 116 12.81 9.40 1.40
C GLU A 116 13.62 9.66 2.68
N PRO A 117 14.73 8.94 2.96
CA PRO A 117 15.63 9.25 4.08
C PRO A 117 16.21 10.67 4.03
N GLU A 118 16.56 11.16 2.85
CA GLU A 118 17.13 12.50 2.69
C GLU A 118 16.04 13.56 2.84
N ASP A 119 14.87 13.35 2.23
CA ASP A 119 13.78 14.33 2.26
C ASP A 119 13.11 14.42 3.63
N ILE A 120 12.97 13.31 4.38
CA ILE A 120 12.45 13.36 5.76
C ILE A 120 13.42 14.10 6.69
N GLU A 121 14.73 13.96 6.47
CA GLU A 121 15.74 14.64 7.26
C GLU A 121 15.78 16.14 6.92
N ALA A 122 15.64 16.49 5.64
CA ALA A 122 15.48 17.89 5.22
C ALA A 122 14.22 18.53 5.85
N LEU A 123 13.12 17.78 5.95
CA LEU A 123 11.90 18.23 6.63
C LEU A 123 12.14 18.45 8.14
N ARG A 124 12.81 17.52 8.83
CA ARG A 124 13.19 17.66 10.25
C ARG A 124 14.00 18.93 10.49
N GLN A 125 15.06 19.12 9.71
CA GLN A 125 15.93 20.30 9.83
C GLN A 125 15.16 21.61 9.59
N SER A 126 14.27 21.63 8.59
CA SER A 126 13.45 22.80 8.29
C SER A 126 12.49 23.11 9.44
N LEU A 127 11.88 22.07 10.03
CA LEU A 127 10.97 22.21 11.18
C LEU A 127 11.70 22.68 12.43
N ASP A 128 12.89 22.16 12.71
CA ASP A 128 13.69 22.59 13.85
C ASP A 128 14.06 24.07 13.77
N GLN A 129 14.43 24.54 12.58
CA GLN A 129 14.69 25.96 12.34
C GLN A 129 13.42 26.80 12.54
N TYR A 130 12.28 26.35 12.02
CA TYR A 130 10.99 27.02 12.22
C TYR A 130 10.60 27.08 13.70
N PHE A 131 10.70 25.97 14.43
CA PHE A 131 10.38 25.90 15.85
C PHE A 131 11.31 26.75 16.71
N SER A 132 12.60 26.83 16.37
CA SER A 132 13.55 27.72 17.04
C SER A 132 13.10 29.18 16.95
N VAL A 133 12.80 29.64 15.73
CA VAL A 133 12.31 31.01 15.49
C VAL A 133 10.96 31.25 16.17
N ALA A 134 10.02 30.30 16.07
CA ALA A 134 8.72 30.41 16.72
C ALA A 134 8.84 30.49 18.24
N SER A 135 9.76 29.73 18.85
CA SER A 135 10.00 29.75 20.28
C SER A 135 10.54 31.11 20.73
N MET A 136 11.44 31.73 19.96
CA MET A 136 11.93 33.08 20.22
C MET A 136 10.80 34.13 20.14
N THR A 137 9.90 34.01 19.15
CA THR A 137 8.72 34.88 19.07
C THR A 137 7.82 34.73 20.32
N VAL A 138 7.53 33.50 20.75
CA VAL A 138 6.76 33.26 21.98
C VAL A 138 7.46 33.82 23.21
N GLN A 139 8.79 33.73 23.28
CA GLN A 139 9.58 34.28 24.37
C GLN A 139 9.48 35.81 24.42
N LEU A 140 9.58 36.51 23.29
CA LEU A 140 9.41 37.96 23.21
C LEU A 140 8.00 38.38 23.64
N LEU A 141 6.96 37.66 23.22
CA LEU A 141 5.59 37.91 23.66
C LEU A 141 5.39 37.61 25.15
N THR A 142 6.09 36.61 25.70
CA THR A 142 6.05 36.35 27.15
C THR A 142 6.67 37.50 27.92
N GLN A 143 7.81 38.03 27.44
CA GLN A 143 8.45 39.22 28.04
C GLN A 143 7.52 40.44 27.99
N GLU A 144 6.75 40.60 26.91
CA GLU A 144 5.76 41.66 26.77
C GLU A 144 4.79 41.71 27.96
N TRP A 145 4.27 40.57 28.40
CA TRP A 145 3.33 40.53 29.52
C TRP A 145 3.99 40.79 30.89
N THR A 146 5.29 40.53 31.01
CA THR A 146 6.06 40.80 32.24
C THR A 146 6.58 42.24 32.35
N ALA A 147 6.54 43.02 31.26
CA ALA A 147 7.10 44.36 31.23
C ALA A 147 6.27 45.38 32.04
N ILE A 148 6.99 46.24 32.76
CA ILE A 148 6.42 47.16 33.75
C ILE A 148 5.75 48.35 33.06
N SER A 149 6.31 48.84 31.95
CA SER A 149 5.83 50.04 31.25
C SER A 149 5.09 49.71 29.96
N LEU A 150 4.03 50.47 29.64
CA LEU A 150 3.26 50.31 28.39
C LEU A 150 4.11 50.53 27.13
N VAL A 151 5.10 51.43 27.21
CA VAL A 151 6.03 51.71 26.10
C VAL A 151 6.92 50.50 25.81
N GLU A 152 7.45 49.87 26.85
CA GLU A 152 8.25 48.64 26.73
C GLU A 152 7.43 47.47 26.20
N ARG A 153 6.17 47.30 26.65
CA ARG A 153 5.25 46.31 26.08
C ARG A 153 5.06 46.51 24.58
N ALA A 154 4.74 47.73 24.16
CA ALA A 154 4.54 48.03 22.74
C ALA A 154 5.82 47.78 21.91
N ALA A 155 7.00 48.08 22.46
CA ALA A 155 8.27 47.79 21.81
C ALA A 155 8.55 46.29 21.68
N LEU A 156 8.28 45.50 22.72
CA LEU A 156 8.43 44.04 22.72
C LEU A 156 7.48 43.38 21.74
N ARG A 157 6.21 43.82 21.70
CA ARG A 157 5.22 43.34 20.73
C ARG A 157 5.67 43.57 19.30
N ARG A 158 6.04 44.81 18.97
CA ARG A 158 6.54 45.17 17.64
C ARG A 158 7.77 44.34 17.27
N LYS A 159 8.71 44.16 18.20
CA LYS A 159 9.89 43.30 17.97
C LYS A 159 9.51 41.84 17.73
N ALA A 160 8.51 41.31 18.43
CA ALA A 160 8.01 39.96 18.21
C ALA A 160 7.35 39.80 16.83
N GLU A 161 6.55 40.78 16.41
CA GLU A 161 5.91 40.85 15.09
C GLU A 161 6.94 40.93 13.96
N GLU A 162 7.91 41.86 14.07
CA GLU A 162 9.03 42.01 13.12
C GLU A 162 9.83 40.70 13.04
N HIS A 163 10.24 40.13 14.18
CA HIS A 163 10.96 38.87 14.22
C HIS A 163 10.18 37.73 13.56
N ALA A 164 8.87 37.61 13.85
CA ALA A 164 8.02 36.59 13.25
C ALA A 164 7.87 36.77 11.74
N SER A 165 7.68 38.00 11.28
CA SER A 165 7.57 38.33 9.85
C SER A 165 8.86 37.99 9.10
N ASP A 166 10.00 38.47 9.60
CA ASP A 166 11.27 38.38 8.90
C ASP A 166 11.88 36.97 8.93
N ASN A 167 11.57 36.19 9.98
CA ASN A 167 12.21 34.90 10.20
C ASN A 167 11.22 33.73 10.10
N ALA A 168 10.05 33.81 10.74
CA ALA A 168 9.15 32.65 10.83
C ALA A 168 8.43 32.38 9.50
N GLY A 169 8.08 33.44 8.77
CA GLY A 169 7.49 33.34 7.43
C GLY A 169 8.37 32.54 6.45
N PRO A 170 9.61 32.97 6.19
CA PRO A 170 10.53 32.24 5.31
C PRO A 170 10.82 30.80 5.76
N LYS A 171 10.96 30.55 7.07
CA LYS A 171 11.17 29.19 7.59
C LYS A 171 9.96 28.29 7.40
N MET A 172 8.74 28.82 7.53
CA MET A 172 7.53 28.07 7.19
C MET A 172 7.49 27.69 5.71
N ILE A 173 7.92 28.58 4.80
CA ILE A 173 8.01 28.26 3.37
C ILE A 173 9.00 27.11 3.14
N GLN A 174 10.15 27.10 3.83
CA GLN A 174 11.12 26.01 3.76
C GLN A 174 10.52 24.67 4.24
N VAL A 175 9.75 24.69 5.32
CA VAL A 175 9.01 23.51 5.81
C VAL A 175 8.02 23.00 4.75
N SER A 176 7.24 23.88 4.13
CA SER A 176 6.30 23.49 3.06
C SER A 176 7.03 22.88 1.87
N LEU A 177 8.13 23.49 1.42
CA LEU A 177 8.92 22.96 0.29
C LEU A 177 9.55 21.59 0.61
N ALA A 178 10.05 21.41 1.83
CA ALA A 178 10.59 20.12 2.26
C ALA A 178 9.50 19.05 2.32
N LEU A 179 8.30 19.40 2.79
CA LEU A 179 7.16 18.50 2.82
C LEU A 179 6.68 18.14 1.41
N ASP A 180 6.59 19.12 0.50
CA ASP A 180 6.22 18.90 -0.90
C ASP A 180 7.23 17.96 -1.59
N ARG A 181 8.53 18.18 -1.36
CA ARG A 181 9.58 17.28 -1.89
C ARG A 181 9.45 15.87 -1.37
N LEU A 182 9.16 15.70 -0.08
CA LEU A 182 8.94 14.39 0.50
C LEU A 182 7.70 13.72 -0.12
N VAL A 183 6.59 14.45 -0.29
CA VAL A 183 5.38 13.94 -0.96
C VAL A 183 5.65 13.52 -2.41
N ASP A 184 6.44 14.30 -3.15
CA ASP A 184 6.83 13.95 -4.53
C ASP A 184 7.70 12.69 -4.58
N THR A 185 8.69 12.59 -3.69
CA THR A 185 9.52 11.39 -3.54
C THR A 185 8.65 10.19 -3.20
N VAL A 186 7.65 10.42 -2.37
CA VAL A 186 6.69 9.41 -1.99
C VAL A 186 5.83 8.97 -3.19
N ALA A 187 5.36 9.90 -4.02
CA ALA A 187 4.64 9.54 -5.23
C ALA A 187 5.51 8.69 -6.19
N ASP A 188 6.80 9.03 -6.31
CA ASP A 188 7.78 8.30 -7.14
C ASP A 188 8.04 6.87 -6.62
N VAL A 189 8.28 6.70 -5.31
CA VAL A 189 8.45 5.37 -4.71
C VAL A 189 7.19 4.51 -4.90
N ALA A 190 6.00 5.09 -4.70
CA ALA A 190 4.74 4.38 -4.94
C ALA A 190 4.61 3.89 -6.39
N LYS A 191 5.01 4.74 -7.35
CA LYS A 191 5.00 4.41 -8.76
C LYS A 191 5.98 3.27 -9.07
N ASP A 192 7.20 3.33 -8.53
CA ASP A 192 8.19 2.28 -8.75
C ASP A 192 7.75 0.94 -8.21
N MET A 193 7.17 0.92 -7.01
CA MET A 193 6.60 -0.27 -6.41
C MET A 193 5.45 -0.83 -7.26
N ARG A 194 4.55 0.03 -7.76
CA ARG A 194 3.46 -0.38 -8.67
C ARG A 194 4.01 -1.02 -9.95
N ASP A 195 5.04 -0.43 -10.54
CA ASP A 195 5.67 -0.94 -11.76
C ASP A 195 6.38 -2.29 -11.52
N GLU A 196 7.01 -2.46 -10.34
CA GLU A 196 7.64 -3.72 -9.93
C GLU A 196 6.62 -4.82 -9.68
N GLY A 197 5.56 -4.53 -8.93
CA GLY A 197 4.45 -5.46 -8.69
C GLY A 197 3.79 -5.90 -10.01
N THR A 198 3.57 -4.96 -10.95
CA THR A 198 3.02 -5.29 -12.28
C THR A 198 3.94 -6.24 -13.07
N LYS A 199 5.25 -5.99 -13.05
CA LYS A 199 6.24 -6.86 -13.73
C LYS A 199 6.35 -8.23 -13.04
N ALA A 200 6.29 -8.28 -11.72
CA ALA A 200 6.31 -9.53 -10.95
C ALA A 200 5.08 -10.40 -11.24
N ILE A 201 3.89 -9.78 -11.32
CA ILE A 201 2.65 -10.46 -11.71
C ILE A 201 2.76 -11.00 -13.15
N GLN A 202 3.27 -10.21 -14.10
CA GLN A 202 3.44 -10.67 -15.48
C GLN A 202 4.43 -11.84 -15.61
N ARG A 203 5.58 -11.79 -14.92
CA ARG A 203 6.55 -12.89 -14.92
C ARG A 203 6.01 -14.16 -14.26
N THR A 204 5.28 -14.00 -13.16
CA THR A 204 4.65 -15.13 -12.45
C THR A 204 3.53 -15.75 -13.30
N SER A 205 2.72 -14.93 -13.96
CA SER A 205 1.69 -15.39 -14.90
C SER A 205 2.29 -16.16 -16.08
N LEU A 206 3.37 -15.66 -16.67
CA LEU A 206 4.08 -16.35 -17.75
C LEU A 206 4.66 -17.70 -17.31
N LEU A 207 5.20 -17.79 -16.09
CA LEU A 207 5.73 -19.03 -15.52
C LEU A 207 4.62 -20.04 -15.18
N ILE A 208 3.48 -19.60 -14.63
CA ILE A 208 2.36 -20.48 -14.30
C ILE A 208 1.69 -21.01 -15.58
N VAL A 209 1.44 -20.15 -16.56
CA VAL A 209 0.86 -20.55 -17.84
C VAL A 209 1.81 -21.49 -18.58
N GLY A 210 3.10 -21.13 -18.69
CA GLY A 210 4.12 -21.98 -19.33
C GLY A 210 4.29 -23.33 -18.63
N GLY A 211 4.34 -23.35 -17.31
CA GLY A 211 4.42 -24.58 -16.51
C GLY A 211 3.20 -25.48 -16.68
N SER A 212 1.99 -24.89 -16.72
CA SER A 212 0.74 -25.64 -16.92
C SER A 212 0.66 -26.28 -18.31
N PHE A 213 1.08 -25.55 -19.36
CA PHE A 213 1.18 -26.10 -20.71
C PHE A 213 2.21 -27.24 -20.81
N PHE A 214 3.35 -27.12 -20.11
CA PHE A 214 4.38 -28.16 -20.09
C PHE A 214 3.90 -29.46 -19.43
N VAL A 215 3.17 -29.37 -18.30
CA VAL A 215 2.57 -30.54 -17.64
C VAL A 215 1.48 -31.18 -18.49
N ALA A 216 0.62 -30.36 -19.11
CA ALA A 216 -0.42 -30.85 -20.02
C ALA A 216 0.20 -31.58 -21.23
N PHE A 217 1.28 -31.04 -21.79
CA PHE A 217 2.02 -31.65 -22.90
C PHE A 217 2.65 -33.00 -22.49
N LEU A 218 3.32 -33.07 -21.33
CA LEU A 218 3.89 -34.32 -20.83
C LEU A 218 2.81 -35.38 -20.59
N ASN A 219 1.68 -34.99 -19.97
CA ASN A 219 0.55 -35.90 -19.75
C ASN A 219 0.03 -36.48 -21.07
N LEU A 220 -0.13 -35.63 -22.09
CA LEU A 220 -0.62 -36.05 -23.41
C LEU A 220 0.39 -36.96 -24.14
N PHE A 221 1.70 -36.68 -24.01
CA PHE A 221 2.75 -37.47 -24.66
C PHE A 221 2.92 -38.86 -24.01
N PHE A 222 2.87 -38.95 -22.69
CA PHE A 222 2.92 -40.23 -21.97
C PHE A 222 1.62 -41.04 -22.09
N ALA A 223 0.46 -40.39 -22.16
CA ALA A 223 -0.82 -41.06 -22.45
C ALA A 223 -0.85 -41.66 -23.87
N ARG A 224 -0.27 -40.98 -24.86
CA ARG A 224 -0.22 -41.47 -26.26
C ARG A 224 0.65 -42.72 -26.44
N GLN A 225 1.67 -42.93 -25.60
CA GLN A 225 2.47 -44.15 -25.61
C GLN A 225 1.70 -45.39 -25.14
N HIS A 226 0.61 -45.23 -24.37
CA HIS A 226 -0.20 -46.35 -23.88
C HIS A 226 -1.38 -46.72 -24.81
N GLY A 227 -1.72 -45.88 -25.79
CA GLY A 227 -2.78 -46.17 -26.77
C GLY A 227 -2.39 -47.16 -27.87
N ARG A 228 -1.16 -47.71 -27.87
CA ARG A 228 -0.64 -48.58 -28.95
C ARG A 228 -0.48 -50.07 -28.57
N SER A 229 -0.89 -50.48 -27.36
CA SER A 229 -0.69 -51.86 -26.88
C SER A 229 -1.97 -52.58 -26.45
N ALA A 230 -3.07 -52.37 -27.17
CA ALA A 230 -4.23 -53.25 -27.08
C ALA A 230 -4.81 -53.50 -28.49
N HIS A 231 -4.29 -54.53 -29.16
CA HIS A 231 -4.86 -55.12 -30.37
C HIS A 231 -5.26 -56.57 -30.01
N GLN A 232 -6.59 -56.84 -30.01
CA GLN A 232 -7.41 -58.04 -30.37
C GLN A 232 -6.68 -59.42 -30.54
N PRO A 233 -7.30 -60.62 -30.35
CA PRO A 233 -8.68 -60.92 -30.83
C PRO A 233 -9.57 -62.04 -30.19
N ASP A 234 -10.83 -62.07 -30.66
CA ASP A 234 -11.81 -63.18 -30.90
C ASP A 234 -12.38 -64.03 -29.72
N SER A 235 -13.65 -64.48 -29.64
CA SER A 235 -14.78 -64.76 -30.60
C SER A 235 -16.02 -65.30 -29.78
N PRO A 236 -17.17 -65.82 -30.33
CA PRO A 236 -18.07 -65.42 -31.45
C PRO A 236 -19.63 -65.63 -31.22
N ASN A 237 -20.45 -65.09 -32.15
CA ASN A 237 -21.85 -65.43 -32.60
C ASN A 237 -23.07 -65.18 -31.67
N GLU A 238 -23.94 -64.16 -31.84
CA GLU A 238 -25.01 -63.84 -32.86
C GLU A 238 -26.45 -64.15 -32.32
N PRO A 239 -27.58 -63.59 -32.83
CA PRO A 239 -27.81 -62.50 -33.80
C PRO A 239 -28.90 -61.45 -33.39
N GLU A 240 -29.18 -60.55 -34.33
CA GLU A 240 -30.00 -59.32 -34.42
C GLU A 240 -31.45 -59.32 -33.89
N ASP A 241 -31.93 -58.15 -33.42
CA ASP A 241 -33.28 -57.66 -33.74
C ASP A 241 -33.33 -56.11 -33.76
N ASN A 242 -34.14 -55.61 -34.67
CA ASN A 242 -34.14 -54.31 -35.32
C ASN A 242 -35.36 -53.51 -34.84
N SER A 243 -35.21 -52.26 -34.40
CA SER A 243 -36.32 -51.28 -34.46
C SER A 243 -35.87 -49.84 -34.24
N LEU A 244 -35.83 -49.11 -35.36
CA LEU A 244 -36.00 -47.67 -35.46
C LEU A 244 -37.28 -47.21 -34.75
N HIS A 245 -37.22 -46.12 -33.97
CA HIS A 245 -38.21 -45.04 -34.00
C HIS A 245 -37.81 -43.87 -33.07
N SER A 246 -37.45 -42.73 -33.66
CA SER A 246 -37.82 -41.39 -33.19
C SER A 246 -39.19 -41.03 -33.81
N PRO A 247 -40.04 -40.10 -33.30
CA PRO A 247 -39.66 -38.71 -32.96
C PRO A 247 -40.46 -38.00 -31.81
N LEU A 248 -40.01 -36.76 -31.53
CA LEU A 248 -40.55 -35.74 -30.60
C LEU A 248 -42.04 -35.35 -30.83
N PRO A 249 -42.62 -34.52 -29.92
CA PRO A 249 -42.70 -33.08 -30.24
C PRO A 249 -42.48 -32.10 -29.05
N ARG A 250 -41.89 -30.94 -29.36
CA ARG A 250 -42.08 -29.64 -28.65
C ARG A 250 -43.37 -28.97 -29.16
N PRO A 251 -43.96 -28.05 -28.38
CA PRO A 251 -43.91 -26.62 -28.76
C PRO A 251 -43.65 -25.72 -27.52
N LEU A 252 -42.79 -24.68 -27.53
CA LEU A 252 -42.79 -23.38 -28.24
C LEU A 252 -43.96 -22.46 -27.89
N SER A 253 -43.62 -21.24 -27.44
CA SER A 253 -44.32 -19.93 -27.41
C SER A 253 -43.97 -19.25 -26.07
N ASP A 254 -43.61 -17.98 -25.92
CA ASP A 254 -43.33 -16.82 -26.80
C ASP A 254 -42.65 -15.79 -25.86
N ASP A 255 -41.53 -15.18 -26.25
CA ASP A 255 -41.44 -13.86 -26.89
C ASP A 255 -41.63 -12.68 -25.88
N SER A 256 -40.55 -12.17 -25.27
CA SER A 256 -39.81 -10.93 -25.64
C SER A 256 -40.37 -9.65 -24.93
N PRO A 257 -39.80 -8.43 -25.07
CA PRO A 257 -38.62 -7.93 -24.36
C PRO A 257 -38.79 -6.50 -23.74
N GLN A 258 -37.67 -5.93 -23.24
CA GLN A 258 -37.32 -4.47 -23.13
C GLN A 258 -37.64 -3.60 -21.88
N GLN A 259 -36.54 -3.00 -21.37
CA GLN A 259 -36.28 -1.58 -20.98
C GLN A 259 -37.21 -0.86 -19.97
N VAL A 260 -36.79 -0.48 -18.73
CA VAL A 260 -35.97 0.70 -18.28
C VAL A 260 -36.69 2.06 -18.48
N PRO A 261 -36.57 3.15 -17.65
CA PRO A 261 -36.36 3.40 -16.20
C PRO A 261 -37.33 4.48 -15.58
N HIS A 262 -37.13 4.87 -14.29
CA HIS A 262 -37.25 6.22 -13.66
C HIS A 262 -38.09 6.38 -12.36
N GLN A 263 -37.48 7.11 -11.41
CA GLN A 263 -38.00 7.95 -10.30
C GLN A 263 -38.69 7.22 -9.13
N ASP A 264 -38.46 7.55 -7.84
CA ASP A 264 -38.19 8.85 -7.20
C ASP A 264 -36.93 8.91 -6.31
#